data_AF-A0A6A2FEY8-F1
#
_entry.id   AF-A0A6A2FEY8-F1
#
_cell.length_a   1.000
_cell.length_b   1.000
_cell.length_c   1.000
_cell.angle_alpha   90.00
_cell.angle_beta   90.00
_cell.angle_gamma   90.00
#
_symmetry.space_group_name_H-M   'P 1'
#
loop_
_entity.id
_entity.type
_entity.pdbx_description
1 polymer ?
#
loop_
_entity_poly.entity_id
_entity_poly.type
_entity_poly.pdbx_seq_one_letter_code
_entity_poly.pdbx_strand_id
1 'polypeptide(L)'
;MVKIKYENPFEELEFLVQVRKVLSARADQLEMLVERDSLKRDQPMSMEIENRGLVFRSTHKGIITKALAYMLAEYRKRLTAIEREIKELSEKIIEYNHDNTNNRNQKTTD
;
A
#
# COMPACT_ATOMS: atom_id res chain seq x y z
N MET A 1 15.68 0.04 -5.33
CA MET A 1 14.27 -0.20 -5.66
C MET A 1 14.23 -0.29 -7.17
N VAL A 2 14.02 -1.48 -7.73
CA VAL A 2 14.03 -1.68 -9.18
C VAL A 2 12.75 -1.03 -9.70
N LYS A 3 12.86 0.07 -10.45
CA LYS A 3 11.72 0.64 -11.17
C LYS A 3 11.48 -0.25 -12.38
N ILE A 4 10.57 -1.20 -12.25
CA ILE A 4 10.02 -1.89 -13.41
C ILE A 4 9.25 -0.82 -14.18
N LYS A 5 9.69 -0.50 -15.40
CA LYS A 5 8.93 0.37 -16.29
C LYS A 5 7.83 -0.48 -16.91
N TYR A 6 6.59 -0.19 -16.56
CA TYR A 6 5.43 -0.76 -17.25
C TYR A 6 5.21 0.01 -18.54
N GLU A 7 5.12 -0.69 -19.66
CA GLU A 7 4.79 -0.09 -20.95
C GLU A 7 3.29 0.16 -21.09
N ASN A 8 2.48 -0.55 -20.31
CA ASN A 8 1.02 -0.52 -20.33
C ASN A 8 0.45 0.05 -19.01
N PRO A 9 -0.37 1.14 -19.07
CA PRO A 9 -0.96 1.74 -17.87
C PRO A 9 -1.93 0.81 -17.13
N PHE A 10 -2.53 -0.18 -17.80
CA PHE A 10 -3.40 -1.18 -17.15
C PHE A 10 -2.61 -2.13 -16.26
N GLU A 11 -1.42 -2.56 -16.69
CA GLU A 11 -0.54 -3.44 -15.92
C GLU A 11 0.02 -2.72 -14.69
N GLU A 12 0.41 -1.45 -14.84
CA GLU A 12 0.86 -0.62 -13.72
C GLU A 12 -0.25 -0.41 -12.68
N LEU A 13 -1.46 -0.11 -13.14
CA LEU A 13 -2.63 0.06 -12.27
C LEU A 13 -2.95 -1.23 -11.50
N GLU A 14 -2.94 -2.38 -12.19
CA GLU A 14 -3.18 -3.68 -11.55
C GLU A 14 -2.14 -3.97 -10.48
N PHE A 15 -0.86 -3.75 -10.77
CA PHE A 15 0.23 -3.91 -9.82
C PHE A 15 0.04 -3.01 -8.58
N LEU A 16 -0.25 -1.71 -8.78
CA LEU A 16 -0.47 -0.78 -7.67
C LEU A 16 -1.68 -1.18 -6.81
N VAL A 17 -2.76 -1.67 -7.42
CA VAL A 17 -3.93 -2.18 -6.70
C VAL A 17 -3.56 -3.40 -5.86
N GLN A 18 -2.76 -4.32 -6.38
CA GLN A 18 -2.27 -5.47 -5.61
C GLN A 18 -1.41 -5.03 -4.42
N VAL A 19 -0.48 -4.10 -4.63
CA VAL A 19 0.36 -3.55 -3.56
C VAL A 19 -0.51 -2.86 -2.49
N ARG A 20 -1.49 -2.04 -2.90
CA ARG A 20 -2.44 -1.37 -1.98
C ARG A 20 -3.15 -2.38 -1.09
N LYS A 21 -3.68 -3.47 -1.66
CA LYS A 21 -4.38 -4.52 -0.91
C LYS A 21 -3.48 -5.17 0.15
N VAL A 22 -2.25 -5.52 -0.22
CA VAL A 22 -1.28 -6.12 0.71
C VAL A 22 -0.92 -5.14 1.84
N LEU A 23 -0.71 -3.87 1.53
CA LEU A 23 -0.38 -2.87 2.55
C LEU A 23 -1.56 -2.56 3.48
N SER A 24 -2.79 -2.53 2.96
CA SER A 24 -4.00 -2.36 3.78
C SER A 24 -4.14 -3.51 4.78
N ALA A 25 -4.04 -4.77 4.32
CA ALA A 25 -4.15 -5.92 5.20
C ALA A 25 -3.09 -5.92 6.31
N ARG A 26 -1.86 -5.46 6.01
CA ARG A 26 -0.80 -5.29 7.02
C ARG A 26 -1.08 -4.16 8.00
N ALA A 27 -1.63 -3.04 7.52
CA ALA A 27 -2.03 -1.93 8.39
C ALA A 27 -3.15 -2.37 9.36
N ASP A 28 -4.17 -3.08 8.86
CA ASP A 28 -5.28 -3.60 9.66
C ASP A 28 -4.78 -4.57 10.74
N GLN A 29 -3.89 -5.50 10.39
CA GLN A 29 -3.27 -6.41 11.34
C GLN A 29 -2.50 -5.68 12.44
N LEU A 30 -1.73 -4.65 12.09
CA LEU A 30 -0.96 -3.87 13.06
C LEU A 30 -1.88 -3.05 13.97
N GLU A 31 -2.95 -2.48 13.43
CA GLU A 31 -3.95 -1.76 14.20
C GLU A 31 -4.61 -2.67 15.24
N MET A 32 -5.03 -3.87 14.83
CA MET A 32 -5.55 -4.88 15.77
C MET A 32 -4.55 -5.25 16.87
N LEU A 33 -3.25 -5.33 16.56
CA LEU A 33 -2.22 -5.63 17.55
C LEU A 33 -2.01 -4.48 18.55
N VAL A 34 -2.07 -3.23 18.07
CA VAL A 34 -1.99 -2.03 18.90
C VAL A 34 -3.22 -1.93 19.81
N GLU A 35 -4.41 -2.17 19.28
CA GLU A 35 -5.67 -2.18 20.06
C GLU A 35 -5.70 -3.33 21.07
N ARG A 36 -5.24 -4.53 20.69
CA ARG A 36 -5.13 -5.66 21.63
C ARG A 36 -4.20 -5.31 22.79
N ASP A 37 -3.10 -4.60 22.54
CA ASP A 37 -2.15 -4.18 23.59
C ASP A 37 -2.72 -3.13 24.53
N SER A 38 -3.56 -2.21 24.01
CA SER A 38 -4.23 -1.22 24.86
C SER A 38 -5.25 -1.88 25.80
N LEU A 39 -5.84 -3.01 25.39
CA LEU A 39 -6.86 -3.75 26.14
C LEU A 39 -6.28 -4.82 27.10
N LYS A 40 -5.08 -5.37 26.87
CA LYS A 40 -4.50 -6.45 27.70
C LYS A 40 -3.15 -6.06 28.29
N ARG A 41 -3.07 -5.96 29.63
CA ARG A 41 -1.84 -5.58 30.34
C ARG A 41 -0.82 -6.72 30.52
N ASP A 42 -1.25 -7.97 30.63
CA ASP A 42 -0.43 -9.04 31.24
C ASP A 42 0.06 -10.15 30.31
N GLN A 43 -0.11 -10.04 28.99
CA GLN A 43 0.46 -11.04 28.07
C GLN A 43 1.88 -10.67 27.65
N PRO A 44 2.87 -11.58 27.78
CA PRO A 44 4.21 -11.35 27.28
C PRO A 44 4.17 -11.19 25.76
N MET A 45 4.69 -10.07 25.28
CA MET A 45 4.77 -9.76 23.85
C MET A 45 6.20 -9.95 23.38
N SER A 46 6.38 -10.69 22.29
CA SER A 46 7.64 -10.77 21.56
C SER A 46 7.44 -10.21 20.17
N MET A 47 8.47 -9.56 19.65
CA MET A 47 8.51 -9.05 18.29
C MET A 47 9.81 -9.50 17.64
N GLU A 48 9.68 -10.03 16.43
CA GLU A 48 10.78 -10.36 15.54
C GLU A 48 10.56 -9.61 14.22
N ILE A 49 11.51 -8.78 13.83
CA ILE A 49 11.50 -8.07 12.55
C ILE A 49 12.72 -8.52 11.77
N GLU A 50 12.49 -9.07 10.58
CA GLU A 50 13.54 -9.42 9.65
C GLU A 50 13.58 -8.44 8.48
N ASN A 51 14.77 -7.90 8.17
CA ASN A 51 15.01 -7.07 7.01
C ASN A 51 16.41 -7.31 6.44
N ARG A 52 16.50 -7.79 5.20
CA ARG A 52 17.78 -8.03 4.49
C ARG A 52 18.79 -8.86 5.30
N GLY A 53 18.33 -9.91 5.97
CA GLY A 53 19.17 -10.79 6.79
C GLY A 53 19.51 -10.23 8.18
N LEU A 54 19.06 -9.02 8.52
CA LEU A 54 19.11 -8.51 9.90
C LEU A 54 17.83 -8.89 10.62
N VAL A 55 17.98 -9.57 11.77
CA VAL A 55 16.87 -9.97 12.63
C VAL A 55 16.92 -9.16 13.91
N PHE A 56 15.91 -8.34 14.14
CA PHE A 56 15.69 -7.64 15.40
C PHE A 56 14.70 -8.43 16.26
N ARG A 57 15.08 -8.77 17.50
CA ARG A 57 14.21 -9.44 18.47
C ARG A 57 14.07 -8.61 19.74
N SER A 58 12.84 -8.47 20.24
CA SER A 58 12.58 -7.79 21.51
C SER A 58 11.42 -8.45 22.25
N THR A 59 11.52 -8.46 23.59
CA THR A 59 10.45 -8.81 24.52
C THR A 59 10.01 -7.60 25.37
N HIS A 60 10.66 -6.44 25.18
CA HIS A 60 10.38 -5.25 25.98
C HIS A 60 9.14 -4.52 25.44
N LYS A 61 8.03 -4.61 26.18
CA LYS A 61 6.71 -4.06 25.81
C LYS A 61 6.78 -2.66 25.22
N GLY A 62 7.38 -1.69 25.93
CA GLY A 62 7.44 -0.30 25.46
C GLY A 62 8.22 -0.09 24.15
N ILE A 63 9.19 -0.97 23.83
CA ILE A 63 9.92 -0.92 22.55
C ILE A 63 9.02 -1.49 21.45
N ILE A 64 8.34 -2.60 21.73
CA ILE A 64 7.44 -3.27 20.78
C ILE A 64 6.26 -2.36 20.42
N THR A 65 5.57 -1.76 21.40
CA THR A 65 4.44 -0.86 21.16
C THR A 65 4.86 0.35 20.30
N LYS A 66 6.03 0.96 20.57
CA LYS A 66 6.58 2.05 19.76
C LYS A 66 6.92 1.60 18.33
N ALA A 67 7.52 0.42 18.18
CA ALA A 67 7.86 -0.13 16.88
C ALA A 67 6.61 -0.45 16.04
N LEU A 68 5.59 -1.06 16.63
CA LEU A 68 4.30 -1.34 15.96
C LEU A 68 3.62 -0.03 15.51
N ALA A 69 3.57 0.98 16.38
CA ALA A 69 3.00 2.29 16.03
C ALA A 69 3.76 2.97 14.88
N TYR A 70 5.10 2.90 14.89
CA TYR A 70 5.93 3.43 13.80
C TYR A 70 5.68 2.69 12.47
N MET A 71 5.63 1.35 12.50
CA MET A 71 5.34 0.56 11.30
C MET A 71 3.95 0.86 10.74
N LEU A 72 2.94 1.00 11.60
CA LEU A 72 1.57 1.37 11.19
C LEU A 72 1.55 2.74 10.49
N ALA A 73 2.22 3.74 11.07
CA ALA A 73 2.31 5.08 10.48
C ALA A 73 2.99 5.07 9.10
N GLU A 74 4.11 4.33 8.97
CA GLU A 74 4.80 4.17 7.69
C GLU A 74 3.94 3.45 6.64
N TYR A 75 3.19 2.42 7.03
CA TYR A 75 2.28 1.74 6.10
C TYR A 75 1.14 2.64 5.65
N ARG A 76 0.51 3.39 6.55
CA ARG A 76 -0.54 4.37 6.20
C ARG A 76 -0.02 5.42 5.21
N LYS A 77 1.19 5.96 5.47
CA LYS A 77 1.83 6.91 4.56
C LYS A 77 2.05 6.34 3.15
N ARG A 78 2.52 5.09 3.05
CA ARG A 78 2.71 4.41 1.75
C ARG A 78 1.38 4.12 1.06
N LEU A 79 0.36 3.73 1.82
CA LEU A 79 -0.99 3.48 1.31
C LEU A 79 -1.54 4.74 0.63
N THR A 80 -1.50 5.88 1.32
CA THR A 80 -1.95 7.17 0.76
C THR A 80 -1.20 7.56 -0.51
N ALA A 81 0.11 7.32 -0.57
CA ALA A 81 0.90 7.59 -1.77
C ALA A 81 0.43 6.73 -2.96
N ILE A 82 0.23 5.42 -2.73
CA ILE A 82 -0.24 4.49 -3.76
C ILE A 82 -1.68 4.79 -4.18
N GLU A 83 -2.56 5.18 -3.25
CA GLU A 83 -3.93 5.57 -3.56
C GLU A 83 -3.97 6.79 -4.48
N ARG A 84 -3.08 7.76 -4.26
CA ARG A 84 -2.92 8.90 -5.15
C ARG A 84 -2.42 8.46 -6.54
N GLU A 85 -1.41 7.59 -6.61
CA GLU A 85 -0.90 7.07 -7.89
C GLU A 85 -1.97 6.30 -8.67
N ILE A 86 -2.77 5.46 -7.98
CA ILE A 86 -3.92 4.77 -8.56
C ILE A 86 -4.92 5.76 -9.14
N LYS A 87 -5.24 6.83 -8.40
CA LYS A 87 -6.17 7.87 -8.85
C LYS A 87 -5.67 8.56 -10.12
N GLU A 88 -4.42 9.01 -10.11
CA GLU A 88 -3.79 9.69 -11.26
C GLU A 88 -3.75 8.79 -12.50
N LEU A 89 -3.41 7.51 -12.35
CA LEU A 89 -3.41 6.57 -13.47
C LEU A 89 -4.82 6.25 -13.98
N SER A 90 -5.80 6.14 -13.08
CA SER A 90 -7.19 5.91 -13.45
C SER A 90 -7.77 7.09 -14.25
N GLU A 91 -7.46 8.33 -13.85
CA GLU A 91 -7.85 9.55 -14.58
C GLU A 91 -7.25 9.55 -15.99
N LYS A 92 -5.95 9.24 -16.14
CA LYS A 92 -5.29 9.13 -17.45
C LYS A 92 -5.93 8.08 -18.36
N ILE A 93 -6.35 6.94 -17.81
CA ILE A 93 -7.03 5.89 -18.60
C ILE A 93 -8.40 6.37 -19.08
N ILE A 94 -9.15 7.10 -18.24
CA ILE A 94 -10.45 7.67 -18.61
C ILE A 94 -10.28 8.67 -19.74
N GLU A 95 -9.32 9.59 -19.63
CA GLU A 95 -8.98 10.58 -20.67
C GLU A 95 -8.60 9.89 -21.99
N TYR A 96 -7.70 8.92 -21.95
CA TYR A 96 -7.28 8.16 -23.13
C TYR A 96 -8.44 7.45 -23.85
N ASN A 97 -9.38 6.88 -23.08
CA ASN A 97 -10.57 6.26 -23.64
C ASN A 97 -11.53 7.28 -24.26
N HIS A 98 -11.63 8.47 -23.67
CA HIS A 98 -12.50 9.55 -24.16
C HIS A 98 -11.97 10.17 -25.46
N ASP A 99 -10.66 10.37 -25.57
CA ASP A 99 -10.00 10.86 -26.78
C ASP A 99 -10.09 9.87 -27.95
N ASN A 100 -9.98 8.56 -27.67
CA ASN A 100 -10.13 7.53 -28.69
C ASN A 100 -11.58 7.35 -29.18
N THR A 101 -12.57 7.62 -28.34
CA THR A 101 -13.99 7.55 -28.75
C THR A 101 -14.40 8.77 -29.57
N ASN A 102 -13.94 9.97 -29.22
CA ASN A 102 -14.19 11.19 -30.01
C ASN A 102 -13.52 11.16 -31.39
N ASN A 103 -12.29 10.64 -31.50
CA ASN A 103 -11.60 10.49 -32.79
C ASN A 103 -12.21 9.42 -33.70
N ARG A 104 -12.88 8.40 -33.14
CA ARG A 104 -13.60 7.39 -33.95
C ARG A 104 -14.87 7.95 -34.58
N ASN A 105 -15.59 8.82 -33.88
CA ASN A 105 -16.85 9.40 -34.37
C ASN A 105 -16.67 10.48 -35.44
N GLN A 106 -15.46 11.06 -35.58
CA GLN A 106 -15.15 12.01 -36.66
C GLN A 106 -14.71 11.34 -37.98
N LYS A 107 -14.36 10.05 -37.96
CA LYS A 107 -13.83 9.33 -39.14
C LYS A 107 -14.87 8.57 -39.97
N THR A 108 -16.16 8.64 -39.63
CA THR A 108 -17.25 7.91 -40.31
C THR A 108 -18.26 8.81 -41.02
N THR A 109 -17.93 10.10 -41.20
CA THR A 109 -18.68 11.02 -42.06
C THR A 109 -17.81 11.38 -43.25
N ASP A 110 -17.89 10.54 -44.29
CA ASP A 110 -17.64 10.87 -45.70
C ASP A 110 -18.48 9.91 -46.55
#